data_AF-A0A376VQD3-F1
#
_entry.id   AF-A0A376VQD3-F1
#
_cell.length_a   1.000
_cell.length_b   1.000
_cell.length_c   1.000
_cell.angle_alpha   90.00
_cell.angle_beta   90.00
_cell.angle_gamma   90.00
#
_symmetry.space_group_name_H-M   'P 1'
#
loop_
_entity.id
_entity.type
_entity.pdbx_description
1 polymer ?
#
loop_
_entity_poly.entity_id
_entity_poly.type
_entity_poly.pdbx_seq_one_letter_code
_entity_poly.pdbx_strand_id
1 'polypeptide(L)'
;MRQKPKPDNYLNGLKLQGNFYNDAVIDPYMLERAEIMRGPVSVLYGKSSPGGLLNMVSKRPTTEPLKEVQFKAGTDGLFQTGFGL
;
A
#
# COMPACT_ATOMS: atom_id res chain seq x y z
N MET A 1 -24.56 -5.17 -7.95
CA MET A 1 -23.74 -4.57 -6.87
C MET A 1 -22.91 -3.44 -7.48
N ARG A 2 -23.11 -2.16 -7.11
CA ARG A 2 -22.29 -1.05 -7.62
C ARG A 2 -20.91 -1.10 -6.95
N GLN A 3 -19.89 -1.49 -7.69
CA GLN A 3 -18.51 -1.35 -7.26
C GLN A 3 -18.24 0.15 -7.12
N LYS A 4 -17.98 0.64 -5.90
CA LYS A 4 -17.50 2.02 -5.76
C LYS A 4 -16.17 2.13 -6.54
N PRO A 5 -15.92 3.24 -7.24
CA PRO A 5 -14.64 3.42 -7.92
C PRO A 5 -13.54 3.37 -6.86
N LYS A 6 -12.78 2.27 -6.86
CA LYS A 6 -11.58 2.15 -6.04
C LYS A 6 -10.46 2.96 -6.72
N PRO A 7 -9.62 3.68 -5.94
CA PRO A 7 -8.40 4.26 -6.48
C PRO A 7 -7.47 3.14 -6.95
N ASP A 8 -6.69 3.41 -8.00
CA ASP A 8 -5.70 2.46 -8.49
C ASP A 8 -4.52 2.40 -7.51
N ASN A 9 -4.05 1.20 -7.17
CA ASN A 9 -2.93 1.01 -6.24
C ASN A 9 -1.59 1.08 -6.97
N TYR A 10 -0.66 1.82 -6.39
CA TYR A 10 0.73 1.99 -6.84
C TYR A 10 1.69 1.69 -5.67
N LEU A 11 2.86 1.15 -5.98
CA LEU A 11 3.97 0.93 -5.04
C LEU A 11 5.22 1.61 -5.62
N ASN A 12 5.80 2.54 -4.86
CA ASN A 12 6.95 3.34 -5.27
C ASN A 12 6.75 4.02 -6.64
N GLY A 13 5.52 4.49 -6.93
CA GLY A 13 5.15 5.12 -8.19
C GLY A 13 4.86 4.14 -9.34
N LEU A 14 5.01 2.83 -9.15
CA LEU A 14 4.68 1.81 -10.15
C LEU A 14 3.29 1.22 -9.88
N LYS A 15 2.49 1.06 -10.94
CA LYS A 15 1.15 0.50 -10.80
C LYS A 15 1.23 -0.96 -10.37
N LEU A 16 0.54 -1.32 -9.28
CA LEU A 16 0.31 -2.72 -8.92
C LEU A 16 -0.81 -3.26 -9.80
N GLN A 17 -0.47 -3.61 -11.03
CA GLN A 17 -1.44 -4.06 -12.01
C GLN A 17 -1.92 -5.47 -11.69
N GLY A 18 -3.10 -5.56 -11.09
CA GLY A 18 -3.83 -6.81 -10.90
C GLY A 18 -4.75 -7.14 -12.08
N ASN A 19 -5.23 -8.37 -12.11
CA ASN A 19 -6.21 -8.83 -13.09
C ASN A 19 -7.27 -9.73 -12.44
N PHE A 20 -8.56 -9.39 -12.62
CA PHE A 20 -9.70 -10.04 -11.97
C PHE A 20 -9.55 -10.17 -10.45
N TYR A 21 -9.18 -11.36 -9.96
CA TYR A 21 -9.00 -11.65 -8.54
C TYR A 21 -7.53 -11.65 -8.10
N ASN A 22 -6.61 -11.33 -9.03
CA ASN A 22 -5.17 -11.28 -8.79
C ASN A 22 -4.72 -9.84 -8.49
N ASP A 23 -5.22 -9.26 -7.41
CA ASP A 23 -4.79 -7.94 -6.94
C ASP A 23 -3.75 -8.09 -5.84
N ALA A 24 -2.61 -7.41 -5.96
CA ALA A 24 -1.59 -7.37 -4.94
C ALA A 24 -2.03 -6.48 -3.75
N VAL A 25 -1.82 -6.98 -2.54
CA VAL A 25 -2.04 -6.23 -1.28
C VAL A 25 -0.73 -6.17 -0.53
N ILE A 26 -0.36 -4.97 -0.07
CA ILE A 26 0.86 -4.74 0.71
C ILE A 26 0.48 -4.53 2.17
N ASP A 27 1.17 -5.21 3.08
CA ASP A 27 1.01 -5.02 4.51
C ASP A 27 1.50 -3.60 4.91
N PRO A 28 0.70 -2.81 5.65
CA PRO A 28 1.09 -1.49 6.11
C PRO A 28 2.39 -1.44 6.92
N TYR A 29 2.78 -2.52 7.60
CA TYR A 29 4.04 -2.61 8.34
C TYR A 29 5.27 -2.47 7.42
N MET A 30 5.13 -2.81 6.13
CA MET A 30 6.19 -2.71 5.13
C MET A 30 6.26 -1.33 4.45
N LEU A 31 5.33 -0.43 4.78
CA LEU A 31 5.24 0.89 4.18
C LEU A 31 5.85 1.96 5.09
N GLU A 32 6.50 2.92 4.47
CA GLU A 32 6.92 4.17 5.08
C GLU A 32 5.73 5.13 5.17
N ARG A 33 4.92 5.19 4.10
CA ARG A 33 3.70 6.01 4.01
C ARG A 33 2.77 5.55 2.89
N ALA A 34 1.54 6.03 2.93
CA ALA A 34 0.52 5.84 1.90
C ALA A 34 -0.07 7.21 1.49
N GLU A 35 0.01 7.54 0.21
CA GLU A 35 -0.38 8.84 -0.36
C GLU A 35 -1.62 8.68 -1.26
N ILE A 36 -2.68 9.44 -0.99
CA ILE A 36 -3.91 9.42 -1.81
C ILE A 36 -3.96 10.66 -2.69
N MET A 37 -3.94 10.47 -4.00
CA MET A 37 -4.18 11.52 -4.98
C MET A 37 -5.61 11.41 -5.50
N ARG A 38 -6.43 12.42 -5.22
CA ARG A 38 -7.85 12.44 -5.59
C ARG A 38 -8.05 13.11 -6.96
N GLY A 39 -8.87 12.52 -7.81
CA GLY A 39 -9.22 13.07 -9.13
C GLY A 39 -8.34 12.55 -10.27
N PRO A 40 -8.47 13.13 -11.50
CA PRO A 40 -7.77 12.65 -12.67
C PRO A 40 -6.25 12.86 -12.58
N VAL A 41 -5.52 11.76 -12.38
CA VAL A 41 -4.05 11.72 -12.29
C VAL A 41 -3.40 11.22 -13.59
N SER A 42 -4.19 11.15 -14.68
CA SER A 42 -3.82 10.51 -15.93
C SER A 42 -2.64 11.17 -16.66
N VAL A 43 -2.40 12.46 -16.39
CA VAL A 43 -1.30 13.24 -17.00
C VAL A 43 0.06 12.71 -16.56
N LEU A 44 0.19 12.26 -15.30
CA LEU A 44 1.47 11.81 -14.74
C LEU A 44 1.59 10.28 -14.71
N TYR A 45 0.47 9.55 -14.62
CA TYR A 45 0.46 8.11 -14.37
C TYR A 45 -0.26 7.28 -15.46
N GLY A 46 -0.66 7.91 -16.57
CA GLY A 46 -1.30 7.25 -17.70
C GLY A 46 -2.73 6.80 -17.40
N LYS A 47 -3.11 5.56 -17.77
CA LYS A 47 -4.45 5.05 -17.53
C LYS A 47 -4.72 4.85 -16.03
N SER A 48 -5.45 5.79 -15.43
CA SER A 48 -5.85 5.76 -14.02
C SER A 48 -7.36 5.89 -13.84
N SER A 49 -7.90 5.26 -12.79
CA SER A 49 -9.28 5.41 -12.34
C SER A 49 -9.65 6.89 -12.10
N PRO A 50 -10.87 7.36 -12.48
CA PRO A 50 -11.36 8.71 -12.17
C PRO A 50 -11.45 9.01 -10.67
N GLY A 51 -11.48 7.97 -9.82
CA GLY A 51 -11.45 8.10 -8.37
C GLY A 51 -10.10 8.55 -7.82
N GLY A 52 -9.04 8.54 -8.64
CA GLY A 52 -7.68 8.85 -8.25
C GLY A 52 -6.78 7.62 -8.11
N LEU A 53 -5.64 7.79 -7.43
CA LEU A 53 -4.69 6.72 -7.15
C LEU A 53 -4.22 6.74 -5.69
N LEU A 54 -3.80 5.57 -5.22
CA LEU A 54 -3.13 5.35 -3.94
C LEU A 54 -1.67 4.97 -4.23
N ASN A 55 -0.71 5.82 -3.87
CA ASN A 55 0.71 5.53 -3.96
C ASN A 55 1.26 5.10 -2.59
N MET A 56 1.72 3.86 -2.50
CA MET A 56 2.36 3.30 -1.31
C MET A 56 3.87 3.42 -1.47
N VAL A 57 4.56 3.85 -0.42
CA VAL A 57 6.03 3.97 -0.43
C VAL A 57 6.59 2.92 0.53
N SER A 58 7.46 2.03 0.02
CA SER A 58 8.08 1.00 0.85
C SER A 58 9.06 1.60 1.85
N LYS A 59 9.22 0.96 3.01
CA LYS A 59 10.31 1.27 3.94
C LYS A 59 11.66 1.18 3.20
N ARG A 60 12.58 2.08 3.54
CA ARG A 60 13.96 2.11 3.05
C ARG A 60 14.93 1.92 4.21
N PRO A 61 16.15 1.43 3.96
CA PRO A 61 17.19 1.39 4.99
C PRO A 61 17.38 2.76 5.63
N THR A 62 17.45 2.80 6.95
CA THR A 62 17.68 4.02 7.73
C THR A 62 19.18 4.34 7.81
N THR A 63 19.51 5.62 7.98
CA THR A 63 20.91 6.07 8.15
C THR A 63 21.48 5.67 9.51
N GLU A 64 20.62 5.60 10.52
CA GLU A 64 20.95 5.09 11.85
C GLU A 64 20.51 3.63 11.96
N PRO A 65 21.25 2.78 12.70
CA PRO A 65 20.85 1.39 12.89
C PRO A 65 19.45 1.29 13.54
N LEU A 66 18.51 0.66 12.84
CA LEU A 66 17.19 0.34 13.36
C LEU A 66 17.14 -1.15 13.68
N LYS A 67 16.61 -1.51 14.86
CA LYS A 67 16.31 -2.89 15.22
C LYS A 67 14.98 -2.90 15.96
N GLU A 68 13.92 -3.28 15.27
CA GLU A 68 12.57 -3.30 15.80
C GLU A 68 12.03 -4.73 15.78
N VAL A 69 11.41 -5.14 16.88
CA VAL A 69 10.61 -6.36 16.97
C VAL A 69 9.24 -6.00 17.52
N GLN A 70 8.19 -6.45 16.85
CA GLN A 70 6.80 -6.12 17.17
C GLN A 70 5.98 -7.40 17.39
N PHE A 71 5.17 -7.39 18.45
CA PHE A 71 4.21 -8.43 18.77
C PHE A 71 2.81 -7.81 18.89
N LYS A 72 1.79 -8.45 18.29
CA LYS A 72 0.38 -8.08 18.42
C LYS A 72 -0.44 -9.31 18.83
N ALA A 73 -1.33 -9.12 19.78
CA ALA A 73 -2.36 -10.09 20.18
C ALA A 73 -3.70 -9.35 20.30
N GLY A 74 -4.80 -9.97 19.85
CA GLY A 74 -6.12 -9.32 19.81
C GLY A 74 -7.30 -10.29 19.81
N THR A 75 -8.49 -9.73 19.57
CA THR A 75 -9.72 -10.51 19.41
C THR A 75 -9.65 -11.40 18.16
N ASP A 76 -10.59 -12.35 18.03
CA ASP A 76 -10.68 -13.28 16.88
C ASP A 76 -9.44 -14.19 16.71
N GLY A 77 -8.67 -14.38 17.77
CA GLY A 77 -7.45 -15.19 17.74
C GLY A 77 -6.28 -14.53 16.99
N LEU A 78 -6.31 -13.19 16.83
CA LEU A 78 -5.23 -12.45 16.18
C LEU A 78 -3.92 -12.58 16.96
N PHE A 79 -2.91 -13.19 16.34
CA PHE A 79 -1.52 -13.15 16.78
C PHE A 79 -0.62 -12.81 15.58
N GLN A 80 0.21 -11.76 15.71
CA GLN A 80 1.12 -11.31 14.66
C GLN A 80 2.48 -10.94 15.25
N THR A 81 3.54 -11.31 14.53
CA THR A 81 4.93 -10.97 14.86
C THR A 81 5.58 -10.30 13.66
N GLY A 82 6.31 -9.21 13.89
CA GLY A 82 7.04 -8.48 12.84
C GLY A 82 8.44 -8.10 13.31
N PHE A 83 9.35 -7.94 12.37
CA PHE A 83 10.70 -7.44 12.62
C PHE A 83 11.12 -6.47 11.52
N GLY A 84 11.89 -5.46 11.89
CA GLY A 84 12.40 -4.41 11.01
C GLY A 84 13.84 -4.09 11.34
N LEU A 85 14.64 -3.90 10.28
CA LEU A 85 16.08 -3.63 10.31
C LEU A 85 16.42 -2.52 9.31
#